data_AF-A0A5C0ZH82-F1
#
_entry.id   AF-A0A5C0ZH82-F1
#
_cell.length_a   1.000
_cell.length_b   1.000
_cell.length_c   1.000
_cell.angle_alpha   90.00
_cell.angle_beta   90.00
_cell.angle_gamma   90.00
#
_symmetry.space_group_name_H-M   'P 1'
#
loop_
_entity.id
_entity.type
_entity.pdbx_description
1 polymer ?
#
loop_
_entity_poly.entity_id
_entity_poly.type
_entity_poly.pdbx_seq_one_letter_code
_entity_poly.pdbx_strand_id
1 'polypeptide(L)' 'MMTRKKWLQIGLYGKIISVFFMVNIFLDVINEKLLHYWIPVEIVAYLFWLSLGLFLGFQLCKYLVFKKEKE' A
#
# COMPACT_ATOMS: atom_id res chain seq x y z
N MET A 1 18.09 4.08 19.51
CA MET A 1 16.88 3.47 20.14
C MET A 1 15.63 4.11 19.55
N MET A 2 14.91 3.41 18.68
CA MET A 2 13.66 3.94 18.10
C MET A 2 12.56 3.87 19.16
N THR A 3 11.92 5.01 19.45
CA THR A 3 10.89 5.06 20.50
C THR A 3 9.69 4.20 20.12
N ARG A 4 9.10 3.50 21.10
CA ARG A 4 7.93 2.60 20.94
C ARG A 4 6.78 3.22 20.11
N LYS A 5 6.65 4.55 20.15
CA LYS A 5 5.69 5.35 19.35
C LYS A 5 5.96 5.28 17.84
N LYS A 6 7.22 5.35 17.39
CA LYS A 6 7.59 5.25 15.96
C LYS A 6 7.32 3.86 15.40
N TRP A 7 7.54 2.82 16.21
CA TRP A 7 7.19 1.43 15.87
C TRP A 7 5.68 1.22 15.65
N LEU A 8 4.86 1.81 16.54
CA LEU A 8 3.40 1.83 16.41
C LEU A 8 2.94 2.55 15.14
N GLN A 9 3.55 3.70 14.82
CA GLN A 9 3.26 4.46 13.61
C GLN A 9 3.58 3.64 12.35
N ILE A 10 4.76 3.01 12.27
CA ILE A 10 5.10 2.11 11.15
C ILE A 10 4.06 0.99 11.04
N GLY A 11 3.64 0.38 12.14
CA GLY A 11 2.59 -0.64 12.13
C GLY A 11 1.26 -0.13 11.55
N LEU A 12 0.82 1.08 11.94
CA LEU A 12 -0.41 1.69 11.45
C LEU A 12 -0.34 2.06 9.96
N TYR A 13 0.74 2.72 9.53
CA TYR A 13 0.94 3.05 8.12
C TYR A 13 0.98 1.79 7.25
N GLY A 14 1.66 0.74 7.72
CA GLY A 14 1.69 -0.54 7.01
C GLY A 14 0.30 -1.15 6.84
N LYS A 15 -0.56 -1.09 7.86
CA LYS A 15 -1.95 -1.55 7.76
C LYS A 15 -2.76 -0.73 6.75
N ILE A 16 -2.68 0.59 6.80
CA ILE A 16 -3.41 1.48 5.89
C ILE A 16 -2.99 1.22 4.44
N ILE A 17 -1.68 1.15 4.18
CA ILE A 17 -1.14 0.89 2.83
C ILE A 17 -1.56 -0.50 2.36
N SER A 18 -1.55 -1.51 3.23
CA SER A 18 -1.97 -2.87 2.87
C SER A 18 -3.46 -2.94 2.54
N VAL A 19 -4.32 -2.26 3.31
CA VAL A 19 -5.76 -2.19 3.03
C VAL A 19 -6.00 -1.44 1.71
N PHE A 20 -5.32 -0.31 1.50
CA PHE A 20 -5.40 0.44 0.26
C PHE A 20 -4.98 -0.41 -0.95
N PHE A 21 -3.88 -1.16 -0.84
CA PHE A 21 -3.43 -2.09 -1.88
C PHE A 21 -4.46 -3.20 -2.15
N MET A 22 -4.98 -3.84 -1.10
CA MET A 22 -6.00 -4.89 -1.23
C MET A 22 -7.26 -4.40 -1.93
N VAL A 23 -7.74 -3.19 -1.62
CA VAL A 23 -8.89 -2.59 -2.31
C VAL A 23 -8.56 -2.35 -3.80
N ASN A 24 -7.37 -1.84 -4.10
CA ASN A 24 -6.94 -1.58 -5.48
C ASN A 24 -6.73 -2.84 -6.32
N ILE A 25 -6.39 -3.99 -5.71
CA ILE A 25 -6.33 -5.28 -6.42
C ILE A 25 -7.69 -5.64 -7.02
N PHE A 26 -8.78 -5.41 -6.27
CA PHE A 26 -10.13 -5.75 -6.71
C PHE A 26 -10.82 -4.60 -7.44
N LEU A 27 -10.20 -3.43 -7.55
CA LEU A 27 -10.81 -2.24 -8.12
C LEU A 27 -11.21 -2.45 -9.59
N ASP A 28 -10.44 -3.21 -10.36
CA ASP A 28 -10.76 -3.53 -11.76
C ASP A 28 -12.04 -4.38 -11.86
N VAL A 29 -12.13 -5.44 -11.06
CA VAL A 29 -13.31 -6.31 -11.00
C VAL A 29 -14.55 -5.54 -10.51
N ILE A 30 -14.36 -4.68 -9.50
CA ILE A 30 -15.44 -3.81 -8.99
C ILE A 30 -15.88 -2.83 -10.07
N ASN A 31 -14.94 -2.22 -10.79
CA ASN A 31 -15.24 -1.25 -11.83
C ASN A 31 -16.00 -1.90 -13.01
N GLU A 32 -15.59 -3.11 -13.42
CA GLU A 32 -16.30 -3.87 -14.44
C GLU A 32 -17.70 -4.29 -13.98
N LYS A 33 -17.82 -4.92 -12.81
CA LYS A 33 -19.05 -5.60 -12.38
C LYS A 33 -20.08 -4.68 -11.72
N LEU A 34 -19.64 -3.67 -10.99
CA LEU A 34 -20.52 -2.78 -10.21
C LEU A 34 -20.66 -1.39 -10.83
N LEU A 35 -19.59 -0.85 -11.42
CA LEU A 35 -19.57 0.52 -11.93
C LEU A 35 -19.76 0.59 -13.46
N HIS A 36 -19.89 -0.55 -14.15
CA HIS A 36 -20.08 -0.60 -15.61
C HIS A 36 -19.06 0.26 -16.39
N TYR A 37 -17.78 0.20 -16.00
CA TYR A 37 -16.68 0.99 -16.59
C TYR A 37 -16.81 2.51 -16.41
N TRP A 38 -17.45 2.96 -15.33
CA TRP A 38 -17.53 4.40 -15.02
C TRP A 38 -16.14 5.03 -14.79
N ILE A 39 -15.17 4.24 -14.29
CA ILE A 39 -13.78 4.66 -14.17
C ILE A 39 -13.01 4.19 -15.42
N PRO A 40 -12.29 5.08 -16.14
CA PRO A 40 -11.40 4.69 -17.22
C PRO A 40 -10.37 3.65 -16.78
N VAL A 41 -10.12 2.66 -17.64
CA VAL A 41 -9.22 1.53 -17.35
C VAL A 41 -7.81 2.02 -17.05
N GLU A 42 -7.37 3.11 -17.68
CA GLU A 42 -6.08 3.73 -17.44
C GLU A 42 -5.96 4.24 -15.99
N ILE A 43 -7.03 4.84 -15.45
CA ILE A 43 -7.05 5.34 -14.07
C ILE A 43 -6.98 4.18 -13.08
N VAL A 44 -7.73 3.10 -13.34
CA VAL A 44 -7.66 1.88 -12.52
C VAL A 44 -6.24 1.31 -12.53
N ALA A 45 -5.61 1.23 -13.70
CA ALA A 45 -4.23 0.76 -13.83
C ALA A 45 -3.24 1.68 -13.08
N TYR A 46 -3.36 3.00 -13.19
CA TYR A 46 -2.50 3.93 -12.46
C TYR A 46 -2.67 3.80 -10.94
N LEU A 47 -3.90 3.64 -10.44
CA LEU A 47 -4.18 3.42 -9.03
C LEU A 47 -3.59 2.10 -8.53
N PHE A 48 -3.69 1.04 -9.33
CA PHE A 48 -3.04 -0.23 -9.05
C PHE A 48 -1.51 -0.06 -8.92
N TRP A 49 -0.85 0.51 -9.93
CA TRP A 49 0.60 0.72 -9.90
C TRP A 49 1.07 1.63 -8.75
N LEU A 50 0.31 2.69 -8.47
CA LEU A 50 0.57 3.57 -7.32
C LEU A 50 0.50 2.79 -6.00
N SER A 51 -0.57 2.01 -5.81
CA SER A 51 -0.77 1.23 -4.58
C SER A 51 0.30 0.14 -4.40
N LEU A 52 0.72 -0.51 -5.49
CA LEU A 52 1.81 -1.47 -5.51
C LEU A 52 3.15 -0.80 -5.13
N GLY A 53 3.45 0.34 -5.75
CA GLY A 53 4.66 1.11 -5.46
C GLY A 53 4.73 1.56 -4.00
N LEU A 54 3.63 2.05 -3.45
CA LEU A 54 3.53 2.42 -2.03
C LEU A 54 3.74 1.22 -1.10
N PHE A 55 3.14 0.07 -1.42
CA PHE A 55 3.30 -1.15 -0.62
C PHE A 55 4.74 -1.65 -0.62
N LEU A 56 5.34 -1.81 -1.80
CA LEU A 56 6.73 -2.26 -1.92
C LEU A 56 7.72 -1.26 -1.32
N GLY A 57 7.53 0.04 -1.57
CA GLY A 57 8.35 1.11 -1.00
C GLY A 57 8.28 1.11 0.53
N PHE A 58 7.09 0.92 1.09
CA PHE A 58 6.92 0.82 2.54
C PHE A 58 7.63 -0.43 3.12
N GLN A 59 7.55 -1.59 2.46
CA GLN A 59 8.27 -2.78 2.91
C GLN A 59 9.79 -2.60 2.86
N LEU A 60 10.31 -1.93 1.82
CA LEU A 60 11.73 -1.57 1.73
C LEU A 60 12.16 -0.63 2.87
N CYS A 61 11.39 0.42 3.14
CA CYS A 61 11.66 1.33 4.25
C CYS A 61 11.68 0.59 5.59
N LYS A 62 10.69 -0.28 5.82
CA LYS A 62 10.60 -1.12 7.02
C LYS A 62 11.84 -2.01 7.15
N TYR A 63 12.25 -2.69 6.07
CA TYR A 63 13.45 -3.53 6.06
C TYR A 63 14.72 -2.75 6.41
N LEU A 64 14.93 -1.57 5.82
CA LEU A 64 16.08 -0.71 6.11
C LEU A 64 16.13 -0.25 7.57
N VAL A 65 14.97 0.08 8.16
CA VAL A 65 14.87 0.45 9.58
C VAL A 65 15.24 -0.73 10.47
N PHE A 66 14.71 -1.93 10.20
CA PHE A 66 15.06 -3.14 10.95
C PHE A 66 16.53 -3.53 10.82
N LYS A 67 17.12 -3.36 9.63
CA LYS A 67 18.54 -3.63 9.41
C LYS A 67 19.42 -2.72 10.28
N LYS A 68 19.12 -1.42 10.32
CA LYS A 68 19.85 -0.43 11.13
C LYS A 68 19.74 -0.63 12.65
N GLU A 69 18.76 -1.38 13.14
CA GLU A 69 18.66 -1.71 14.56
C GLU A 69 19.48 -2.95 14.97
N LYS A 70 19.99 -3.72 14.01
CA LYS A 70 20.81 -4.91 14.25
C LYS A 70 22.32 -4.67 14.15
N GLU A 71 22.73 -3.55 13.56
CA GLU A 71 24.11 -3.05 13.53
C GLU A 71 24.38 -2.13 14.72
#